data_AF-A0A9E2QCI8-F1
#
_entry.id   AF-A0A9E2QCI8-F1
#
_cell.length_a   1.000
_cell.length_b   1.000
_cell.length_c   1.000
_cell.angle_alpha   90.00
_cell.angle_beta   90.00
_cell.angle_gamma   90.00
#
_symmetry.space_group_name_H-M   'P 1'
#
loop_
_entity.id
_entity.type
_entity.pdbx_description
1 polymer ?
#
loop_
_entity_poly.entity_id
_entity_poly.type
_entity_poly.pdbx_seq_one_letter_code
_entity_poly.pdbx_strand_id
1 'polypeptide(L)'
;MRKKPGFYKGKHYTEYVEAITSLKRKGRYDDAESLLLMLLDATEEEDCVEHMGVAPWYYEQLAIIYRKQLRYADEITVLERFAKQRHAPGVQPPKLIERLSKAKGLLEKQQQRKDKSPPVLSAKIAVGIDYEKMELGESDIHGLRVDTQVGDLKSSTFHPVDADDSDERNKRGNN
;
A
#
# COMPACT_ATOMS: atom_id res chain seq x y z
N MET A 1 3.36 19.90 26.25
CA MET A 1 4.74 19.59 25.81
C MET A 1 4.92 20.14 24.41
N ARG A 2 5.88 21.06 24.19
CA ARG A 2 6.20 21.52 22.83
C ARG A 2 6.86 20.33 22.10
N LYS A 3 6.19 19.76 21.10
CA LYS A 3 6.86 18.83 20.17
C LYS A 3 8.05 19.59 19.58
N LYS A 4 9.24 19.02 19.69
CA LYS A 4 10.41 19.58 19.00
C LYS A 4 10.20 19.32 17.49
N PRO A 5 10.38 20.33 16.63
CA PRO A 5 10.34 20.12 15.19
C PRO A 5 11.34 19.02 14.80
N GLY A 6 10.97 18.15 13.86
CA GLY A 6 11.81 17.01 13.47
C GLY A 6 11.74 15.77 14.37
N PHE A 7 10.91 15.75 15.42
CA PHE A 7 10.79 14.59 16.32
C PHE A 7 9.46 13.85 16.17
N TYR A 8 9.54 12.55 15.84
CA TYR A 8 8.40 11.63 15.83
C TYR A 8 8.59 10.57 16.92
N LYS A 9 7.56 10.36 17.77
CA LYS A 9 7.58 9.43 18.92
C LYS A 9 8.84 9.50 19.80
N GLY A 10 9.37 10.71 20.00
CA GLY A 10 10.54 10.95 20.86
C GLY A 10 11.91 10.70 20.19
N LYS A 11 11.94 10.33 18.91
CA LYS A 11 13.18 10.16 18.14
C LYS A 11 13.25 11.13 16.97
N HIS A 12 14.45 11.53 16.59
CA HIS A 12 14.67 12.36 15.41
C HIS A 12 14.34 11.57 14.13
N TYR A 13 13.84 12.22 13.08
CA TYR A 13 13.39 11.52 11.88
C TYR A 13 14.50 10.70 11.20
N THR A 14 15.77 11.08 11.36
CA THR A 14 16.95 10.36 10.86
C THR A 14 17.17 9.00 11.49
N GLU A 15 16.69 8.75 12.71
CA GLU A 15 16.84 7.45 13.37
C GLU A 15 15.91 6.38 12.78
N TYR A 16 14.90 6.78 12.02
CA TYR A 16 13.93 5.85 11.43
C TYR A 16 14.41 5.23 10.11
N VAL A 17 15.58 5.63 9.59
CA VAL A 17 16.16 5.08 8.35
C VAL A 17 16.30 3.56 8.43
N GLU A 18 16.80 3.04 9.55
CA GLU A 18 16.93 1.60 9.79
C GLU A 18 15.56 0.91 9.90
N ALA A 19 14.61 1.55 10.59
CA ALA A 19 13.25 1.03 10.74
C ALA A 19 12.55 0.90 9.37
N ILE A 20 12.63 1.93 8.53
CA ILE A 20 12.09 1.92 7.16
C ILE A 20 12.76 0.81 6.34
N THR A 21 14.08 0.70 6.41
CA THR A 21 14.83 -0.34 5.68
C THR A 21 14.42 -1.73 6.12
N SER A 22 14.24 -1.95 7.43
CA SER A 22 13.76 -3.21 8.00
C SER A 22 12.34 -3.55 7.53
N LEU A 23 11.41 -2.59 7.57
CA LEU A 23 10.03 -2.79 7.09
C LEU A 23 9.99 -3.15 5.61
N LYS A 24 10.77 -2.46 4.76
CA LYS A 24 10.88 -2.76 3.33
C LYS A 24 11.46 -4.15 3.06
N ARG A 25 12.43 -4.61 3.86
CA ARG A 25 13.00 -5.96 3.77
C ARG A 25 12.01 -7.04 4.19
N LYS A 26 11.14 -6.74 5.15
CA LYS A 26 10.05 -7.63 5.60
C LYS A 26 8.82 -7.62 4.68
N GLY A 27 8.84 -6.84 3.61
CA GLY A 27 7.70 -6.69 2.70
C GLY A 27 6.51 -5.91 3.28
N ARG A 28 6.68 -5.30 4.47
CA ARG A 28 5.66 -4.50 5.15
C ARG A 28 5.62 -3.08 4.59
N TYR A 29 5.16 -2.96 3.34
CA TYR A 29 5.19 -1.69 2.62
C TYR A 29 4.18 -0.68 3.15
N ASP A 30 3.01 -1.10 3.63
CA ASP A 30 1.98 -0.21 4.18
C ASP A 30 2.43 0.44 5.50
N ASP A 31 3.12 -0.31 6.36
CA ASP A 31 3.71 0.22 7.59
C ASP A 31 4.86 1.20 7.28
N ALA A 32 5.67 0.88 6.26
CA ALA A 32 6.75 1.77 5.81
C ALA A 32 6.20 3.08 5.23
N GLU A 33 5.11 3.01 4.45
CA GLU A 33 4.39 4.17 3.92
C GLU A 33 3.86 5.05 5.06
N SER A 34 3.14 4.44 6.01
CA SER A 34 2.58 5.16 7.16
C SER A 34 3.67 5.85 7.98
N LEU A 35 4.80 5.17 8.21
CA LEU A 35 5.95 5.75 8.91
C LEU A 35 6.58 6.89 8.10
N LEU A 36 6.77 6.72 6.79
CA LEU A 36 7.35 7.75 5.93
C LEU A 36 6.49 9.02 5.88
N LEU A 37 5.16 8.89 5.80
CA LEU A 37 4.25 10.04 5.83
C LEU A 37 4.38 10.84 7.12
N MET A 38 4.46 10.16 8.27
CA MET A 38 4.66 10.85 9.56
C MET A 38 6.02 11.56 9.65
N LEU A 39 7.07 10.99 9.04
CA LEU A 39 8.40 11.60 9.01
C LEU A 39 8.46 12.78 8.06
N LEU A 40 7.74 12.72 6.93
CA LEU A 40 7.60 13.84 6.01
C LEU A 40 7.02 15.06 6.70
N ASP A 41 5.93 14.87 7.47
CA ASP A 41 5.33 15.97 8.23
C ASP A 41 6.32 16.52 9.28
N ALA A 42 7.07 15.66 9.97
CA ALA A 42 8.09 16.10 10.93
C ALA A 42 9.25 16.88 10.28
N THR A 43 9.66 16.49 9.06
CA THR A 43 10.69 17.18 8.28
C THR A 43 10.18 18.52 7.74
N GLU A 44 8.90 18.61 7.34
CA GLU A 44 8.29 19.87 6.93
C GLU A 44 8.14 20.84 8.11
N GLU A 45 7.77 20.34 9.30
CA GLU A 45 7.76 21.12 10.55
C GLU A 45 9.15 21.68 10.87
N GLU A 46 10.22 20.90 10.66
CA GLU A 46 11.60 21.37 10.83
C GLU A 46 12.00 22.41 9.80
N ASP A 47 11.68 22.23 8.51
CA ASP A 47 11.99 23.24 7.50
C ASP A 47 11.27 24.57 7.74
N CYS A 48 10.05 24.52 8.30
CA CYS A 48 9.33 25.73 8.68
C CYS A 48 10.03 26.53 9.80
N VAL A 49 10.78 25.87 10.68
CA VAL A 49 11.45 26.48 11.83
C VAL A 49 12.91 26.83 11.53
N GLU A 50 13.65 25.88 10.98
CA GLU A 50 15.10 25.97 10.76
C GLU A 50 15.44 26.50 9.37
N HIS A 51 14.50 26.47 8.42
CA HIS A 51 14.72 26.83 7.02
C HIS A 51 16.01 26.17 6.50
N MET A 52 16.07 24.85 6.59
CA MET A 52 17.20 24.01 6.13
C MET A 52 16.87 23.19 4.87
N GLY A 53 15.59 23.14 4.50
CA GLY A 53 15.05 22.41 3.37
C GLY A 53 14.65 20.98 3.75
N VAL A 54 13.67 20.43 3.03
CA VAL A 54 13.19 19.07 3.28
C VAL A 54 14.18 18.03 2.75
N ALA A 55 14.38 16.95 3.51
CA ALA A 55 15.27 15.86 3.17
C ALA A 55 14.73 15.02 1.99
N PRO A 56 15.44 14.96 0.83
CA PRO A 56 14.93 14.27 -0.36
C PRO A 56 14.77 12.75 -0.20
N TRP A 57 15.54 12.14 0.69
CA TRP A 57 15.60 10.67 0.83
C TRP A 57 14.24 10.05 1.20
N TYR A 58 13.47 10.68 2.10
CA TYR A 58 12.16 10.15 2.53
C TYR A 58 11.14 10.15 1.39
N TYR A 59 11.11 11.21 0.60
CA TYR A 59 10.29 11.31 -0.61
C TYR A 59 10.69 10.24 -1.64
N GLU A 60 12.00 10.00 -1.82
CA GLU A 60 12.49 8.95 -2.71
C GLU A 60 12.00 7.56 -2.25
N GLN A 61 12.09 7.25 -0.96
CA GLN A 61 11.65 5.96 -0.44
C GLN A 61 10.15 5.73 -0.64
N LEU A 62 9.34 6.76 -0.43
CA LEU A 62 7.90 6.68 -0.61
C LEU A 62 7.53 6.50 -2.09
N ALA A 63 8.20 7.23 -2.99
CA ALA A 63 8.05 7.04 -4.44
C ALA A 63 8.46 5.62 -4.89
N ILE A 64 9.50 5.03 -4.29
CA ILE A 64 9.90 3.63 -4.56
C ILE A 64 8.80 2.66 -4.13
N ILE A 65 8.18 2.88 -2.97
CA ILE A 65 7.11 2.01 -2.47
C ILE A 65 5.89 2.08 -3.40
N TYR A 66 5.41 3.28 -3.74
CA TYR A 66 4.28 3.44 -4.65
C TYR A 66 4.53 2.86 -6.03
N ARG A 67 5.76 3.01 -6.53
CA ARG A 67 6.17 2.41 -7.79
C ARG A 67 6.04 0.88 -7.78
N LYS A 68 6.41 0.23 -6.66
CA LYS A 68 6.26 -1.21 -6.49
C LYS A 68 4.80 -1.65 -6.39
N GLN A 69 3.95 -0.81 -5.81
CA GLN A 69 2.51 -1.06 -5.69
C GLN A 69 1.71 -0.66 -6.95
N LEU A 70 2.35 -0.18 -8.02
CA LEU A 70 1.71 0.35 -9.23
C LEU A 70 0.73 1.51 -8.96
N ARG A 71 0.93 2.22 -7.85
CA ARG A 71 0.15 3.39 -7.42
C ARG A 71 0.79 4.67 -7.95
N TYR A 72 0.76 4.84 -9.27
CA TYR A 72 1.43 5.98 -9.93
C TYR A 72 0.82 7.34 -9.58
N ALA A 73 -0.48 7.40 -9.28
CA ALA A 73 -1.14 8.62 -8.86
C ALA A 73 -0.54 9.16 -7.54
N ASP A 74 -0.40 8.28 -6.54
CA ASP A 74 0.16 8.65 -5.23
C ASP A 74 1.65 9.01 -5.32
N GLU A 75 2.40 8.31 -6.19
CA GLU A 75 3.80 8.66 -6.53
C GLU A 75 3.90 10.09 -7.05
N ILE A 76 3.00 10.50 -7.95
CA ILE A 76 2.98 11.87 -8.50
C ILE A 76 2.64 12.88 -7.40
N THR A 77 1.60 12.64 -6.60
CA THR A 77 1.18 13.57 -5.54
C THR A 77 2.31 13.86 -4.54
N VAL A 78 3.06 12.85 -4.14
CA VAL A 78 4.18 13.02 -3.20
C VAL A 78 5.36 13.75 -3.84
N LEU A 79 5.69 13.44 -5.09
CA LEU A 79 6.79 14.12 -5.79
C LEU A 79 6.43 15.57 -6.12
N GLU A 80 5.15 15.87 -6.39
CA GLU A 80 4.67 17.25 -6.56
C GLU A 80 4.67 18.02 -5.24
N ARG A 81 4.32 17.38 -4.12
CA ARG A 81 4.48 17.96 -2.78
C ARG A 81 5.94 18.34 -2.54
N PHE A 82 6.87 17.41 -2.80
CA PHE A 82 8.31 17.67 -2.70
C PHE A 82 8.73 18.89 -3.53
N ALA A 83 8.38 18.92 -4.81
CA ALA A 83 8.79 19.98 -5.74
C ALA A 83 8.33 21.40 -5.36
N LYS A 84 7.29 21.51 -4.51
CA LYS A 84 6.81 22.79 -3.96
C LYS A 84 7.58 23.22 -2.71
N GLN A 85 8.21 22.29 -2.01
CA GLN A 85 8.97 22.56 -0.79
C GLN A 85 10.38 23.04 -1.11
N ARG A 86 11.00 23.74 -0.16
CA ARG A 86 12.41 24.13 -0.28
C ARG A 86 13.27 22.89 -0.10
N HIS A 87 14.17 22.63 -1.04
CA HIS A 87 15.00 21.43 -0.99
C HIS A 87 16.26 21.66 -0.15
N ALA A 88 16.60 20.68 0.69
CA ALA A 88 17.92 20.65 1.30
C ALA A 88 19.01 20.53 0.22
N PRO A 89 20.18 21.17 0.39
CA PRO A 89 21.27 21.11 -0.59
C PRO A 89 21.74 19.66 -0.80
N GLY A 90 21.77 19.20 -2.06
CA GLY A 90 22.20 17.85 -2.43
C GLY A 90 21.89 17.46 -3.88
N VAL A 91 22.38 16.29 -4.31
CA VAL A 91 22.29 15.79 -5.71
C VAL A 91 20.93 15.15 -6.04
N GLN A 92 20.07 14.98 -5.03
CA GLN A 92 18.84 14.22 -5.11
C GLN A 92 17.63 14.94 -5.76
N PRO A 93 17.47 16.28 -5.71
CA PRO A 93 16.29 16.95 -6.29
C PRO A 93 16.10 16.73 -7.81
N PRO A 94 17.14 16.83 -8.67
CA PRO A 94 16.97 16.57 -10.11
C PRO A 94 16.47 15.16 -10.43
N LYS A 95 16.93 14.15 -9.66
CA LYS A 95 16.55 12.75 -9.82
C LYS A 95 15.06 12.52 -9.50
N LEU A 96 14.53 13.21 -8.49
CA LEU A 96 13.12 13.12 -8.13
C LEU A 96 12.21 13.80 -9.16
N ILE A 97 12.66 14.91 -9.75
CA ILE A 97 11.94 15.58 -10.85
C ILE A 97 11.87 14.69 -12.09
N GLU A 98 12.98 14.03 -12.46
CA GLU A 98 12.99 13.07 -13.57
C GLU A 98 12.04 11.90 -13.30
N ARG A 99 12.02 11.41 -12.05
CA ARG A 99 11.11 10.35 -11.62
C ARG A 99 9.64 10.77 -11.72
N LEU A 100 9.31 12.01 -11.37
CA LEU A 100 7.97 12.57 -11.51
C LEU A 100 7.49 12.55 -12.96
N SER A 101 8.35 12.97 -13.90
CA SER A 101 8.05 12.90 -15.33
C SER A 101 7.75 11.46 -15.79
N LYS A 102 8.58 10.49 -15.35
CA LYS A 102 8.36 9.06 -15.64
C LYS A 102 7.07 8.52 -15.02
N ALA A 103 6.72 8.94 -13.81
CA ALA A 103 5.49 8.52 -13.13
C ALA A 103 4.24 9.01 -13.87
N LYS A 104 4.25 10.27 -14.35
CA LYS A 104 3.15 10.85 -15.17
C LYS A 104 2.90 10.04 -16.44
N GLY A 105 3.96 9.72 -17.19
CA GLY A 105 3.83 8.91 -18.41
C GLY A 105 3.34 7.48 -18.16
N LEU A 106 3.51 6.94 -16.95
CA LEU A 106 2.99 5.61 -16.61
C LEU A 106 1.55 5.63 -16.13
N LEU A 107 1.15 6.67 -15.40
CA LEU A 107 -0.25 6.88 -15.07
C LEU A 107 -1.09 7.03 -16.35
N GLU A 108 -0.61 7.81 -17.32
CA GLU A 108 -1.29 7.99 -18.60
C GLU A 108 -1.43 6.65 -19.36
N LYS A 109 -0.36 5.85 -19.44
CA LYS A 109 -0.41 4.50 -20.02
C LYS A 109 -1.37 3.58 -19.27
N GLN A 110 -1.45 3.70 -17.95
CA GLN A 110 -2.38 2.92 -17.13
C GLN A 110 -3.84 3.32 -17.40
N GLN A 111 -4.12 4.62 -17.57
CA GLN A 111 -5.44 5.13 -17.95
C GLN A 111 -5.85 4.69 -19.35
N GLN A 112 -4.95 4.83 -20.34
CA GLN A 112 -5.19 4.38 -21.71
C GLN A 112 -5.48 2.86 -21.80
N ARG A 113 -4.92 2.05 -20.90
CA ARG A 113 -5.26 0.61 -20.81
C ARG A 113 -6.67 0.38 -20.26
N LYS A 114 -7.13 1.20 -19.31
CA LYS A 114 -8.49 1.12 -18.77
C LYS A 114 -9.51 1.57 -19.81
N ASP A 115 -9.23 2.62 -20.57
CA ASP A 115 -10.13 3.15 -21.59
C ASP A 115 -10.25 2.23 -22.82
N LYS A 116 -9.20 1.46 -23.12
CA LYS A 116 -9.19 0.47 -24.22
C LYS A 116 -9.68 -0.92 -23.81
N SER A 117 -10.06 -1.14 -22.55
CA SER A 117 -10.85 -2.32 -22.21
C SER A 117 -12.19 -2.20 -22.96
N PRO A 118 -12.58 -3.16 -23.81
CA PRO A 118 -13.92 -3.15 -24.37
C PRO A 118 -14.90 -3.10 -23.18
N PRO A 119 -16.01 -2.33 -23.27
CA PRO A 119 -17.07 -2.45 -22.29
C PRO A 119 -17.41 -3.93 -22.26
N VAL A 120 -17.07 -4.60 -21.14
CA VAL A 120 -17.36 -6.00 -20.93
C VAL A 120 -18.85 -6.10 -21.23
N LEU A 121 -19.20 -6.93 -22.20
CA LEU A 121 -20.56 -7.13 -22.65
C LEU A 121 -21.43 -7.42 -21.41
N SER A 122 -22.10 -6.39 -20.88
CA SER A 122 -23.38 -6.57 -20.22
C SER A 122 -24.38 -6.88 -21.35
N ALA A 123 -24.22 -8.06 -21.93
CA ALA A 123 -25.14 -8.61 -22.90
C ALA A 123 -26.46 -8.85 -22.18
N LYS A 124 -27.34 -7.85 -22.28
CA LYS A 124 -28.78 -7.91 -22.45
C LYS A 124 -29.42 -9.28 -22.18
N ILE A 125 -30.30 -9.36 -21.19
CA ILE A 125 -31.58 -10.06 -21.35
C ILE A 125 -32.67 -9.04 -21.05
N ALA A 126 -33.04 -8.28 -22.08
CA ALA A 126 -34.24 -7.46 -22.10
C ALA A 126 -34.58 -7.20 -23.58
N VAL A 127 -35.04 -8.25 -24.28
CA VAL A 127 -35.95 -8.11 -25.43
C VAL A 127 -36.87 -9.32 -25.44
N GLY A 128 -38.16 -9.03 -25.48
CA GLY A 128 -39.31 -9.89 -25.31
C GLY A 128 -40.31 -9.03 -24.57
N ILE A 129 -40.75 -7.90 -25.12
CA ILE A 129 -41.76 -7.86 -26.20
C ILE A 129 -42.85 -8.88 -25.90
N ASP A 130 -43.97 -8.32 -25.49
CA ASP A 130 -45.22 -8.94 -25.11
C ASP A 130 -45.60 -10.09 -26.05
N TYR A 131 -45.69 -11.31 -25.50
CA TYR A 131 -46.53 -12.36 -26.06
C TYR A 131 -47.95 -12.11 -25.60
N GLU A 132 -48.84 -12.03 -26.58
CA GLU A 132 -50.26 -11.75 -26.46
C GLU A 132 -50.97 -12.76 -25.52
N LYS A 133 -51.62 -12.23 -24.47
CA LYS A 133 -52.88 -12.70 -23.89
C LYS A 133 -52.99 -14.20 -23.53
N MET A 134 -52.84 -14.53 -22.25
CA MET A 134 -53.67 -15.57 -21.62
C MET A 134 -53.86 -15.29 -20.12
N GLU A 135 -55.13 -15.32 -19.72
CA GLU A 135 -55.62 -15.16 -18.35
C GLU A 135 -55.10 -16.25 -17.40
N LEU A 136 -55.49 -16.08 -16.12
CA LEU A 136 -55.38 -16.96 -14.96
C LEU A 136 -54.13 -16.59 -14.13
N GLY A 137 -54.26 -15.82 -13.04
CA GLY A 137 -55.14 -16.10 -11.90
C GLY A 137 -54.33 -16.87 -10.86
N GLU A 138 -54.52 -16.52 -9.59
CA GLU A 138 -53.96 -17.19 -8.38
C GLU A 138 -52.57 -16.68 -7.97
N SER A 139 -52.39 -15.98 -6.85
CA SER A 139 -52.67 -16.35 -5.45
C SER A 139 -51.88 -17.56 -4.97
N ASP A 140 -51.45 -17.47 -3.71
CA ASP A 140 -50.97 -18.56 -2.87
C ASP A 140 -49.48 -18.92 -2.93
N ILE A 141 -48.71 -18.10 -2.19
CA ILE A 141 -47.56 -18.58 -1.43
C ILE A 141 -48.01 -19.57 -0.34
N HIS A 142 -48.05 -20.86 -0.66
CA HIS A 142 -48.02 -21.93 0.34
C HIS A 142 -46.89 -22.92 0.04
N GLY A 143 -46.11 -23.20 1.09
CA GLY A 143 -44.76 -23.72 0.98
C GLY A 143 -44.64 -25.21 0.78
N LEU A 144 -43.38 -25.65 0.73
CA LEU A 144 -43.04 -27.00 1.15
C LEU A 144 -41.61 -27.07 1.71
N ARG A 145 -41.58 -27.45 2.98
CA ARG A 145 -40.48 -27.98 3.78
C ARG A 145 -39.76 -29.13 3.06
N VAL A 146 -38.44 -29.23 3.22
CA VAL A 146 -37.78 -30.52 3.47
C VAL A 146 -36.49 -30.31 4.27
N ASP A 147 -36.48 -30.99 5.41
CA ASP A 147 -35.41 -31.21 6.35
C ASP A 147 -34.36 -32.17 5.75
N THR A 148 -33.05 -31.98 5.96
CA THR A 148 -32.09 -33.11 6.01
C THR A 148 -30.80 -32.73 6.78
N GLN A 149 -30.78 -33.22 8.03
CA GLN A 149 -29.69 -33.82 8.82
C GLN A 149 -28.28 -33.19 8.91
N VAL A 150 -27.98 -32.86 10.17
CA VAL A 150 -26.68 -32.79 10.84
C VAL A 150 -25.98 -34.16 10.81
N GLY A 151 -24.67 -34.18 10.53
CA GLY A 151 -23.81 -35.36 10.58
C GLY A 151 -22.38 -35.01 10.98
N ASP A 152 -22.17 -35.03 12.29
CA ASP A 152 -21.00 -35.47 13.06
C ASP A 152 -19.56 -34.93 12.89
N LEU A 153 -19.04 -34.57 14.07
CA LEU A 153 -17.69 -34.18 14.44
C LEU A 153 -16.68 -35.36 14.45
N LYS A 154 -15.40 -34.95 14.51
CA LYS A 154 -14.20 -35.55 15.17
C LYS A 154 -13.11 -35.87 14.14
N SER A 155 -11.83 -35.57 14.32
CA SER A 155 -11.03 -35.16 15.50
C SER A 155 -9.59 -34.86 15.03
N SER A 156 -8.85 -34.05 15.82
CA SER A 156 -7.46 -34.28 16.28
C SER A 156 -6.38 -34.65 15.22
N THR A 157 -5.24 -33.98 15.13
CA THR A 157 -4.23 -33.91 16.19
C THR A 157 -3.20 -32.82 15.87
N PHE A 158 -2.97 -31.98 16.88
CA PHE A 158 -1.89 -31.02 17.03
C PHE A 158 -0.66 -31.76 17.58
N HIS A 159 0.50 -31.70 16.92
CA HIS A 159 1.76 -32.18 17.49
C HIS A 159 2.72 -31.00 17.75
N PRO A 160 3.29 -30.92 18.96
CA PRO A 160 4.05 -29.78 19.45
C PRO A 160 5.55 -29.82 19.08
N VAL A 161 6.12 -28.62 19.29
CA VAL A 161 7.51 -28.19 19.38
C VAL A 161 8.52 -29.21 19.91
N ASP A 162 9.62 -29.38 19.17
CA ASP A 162 10.90 -29.81 19.72
C ASP A 162 11.90 -28.64 19.62
N ALA A 163 12.37 -28.26 20.80
CA ALA A 163 13.52 -27.41 21.03
C ALA A 163 14.58 -28.29 21.72
N ASP A 164 15.76 -28.42 21.12
CA ASP A 164 17.03 -28.76 21.77
C ASP A 164 18.13 -28.51 20.71
N ASP A 165 18.91 -27.44 20.83
CA ASP A 165 20.17 -27.35 21.58
C ASP A 165 21.33 -28.04 20.86
N SER A 166 22.26 -27.23 20.34
CA SER A 166 23.70 -27.51 20.27
C SER A 166 24.43 -26.30 19.67
N ASP A 167 24.93 -25.50 20.59
CA ASP A 167 26.02 -24.54 20.49
C ASP A 167 27.25 -25.19 19.81
N GLU A 168 27.72 -24.68 18.67
CA GLU A 168 29.10 -24.94 18.24
C GLU A 168 29.81 -23.70 17.69
N ARG A 169 30.40 -23.03 18.67
CA ARG A 169 31.41 -21.97 18.60
C ARG A 169 32.66 -22.44 17.84
N ASN A 170 32.76 -22.20 16.52
CA ASN A 170 34.05 -22.33 15.81
C ASN A 170 34.83 -21.00 15.79
N LYS A 171 35.69 -20.83 16.79
CA LYS A 171 36.85 -19.94 16.73
C LYS A 171 37.96 -20.61 15.89
N ARG A 172 38.22 -20.11 14.68
CA ARG A 172 39.54 -20.12 14.00
C ARG A 172 39.55 -18.86 13.13
N GLY A 173 40.33 -17.83 13.43
CA GLY A 173 41.79 -17.85 13.38
C GLY A 173 42.20 -17.36 11.99
N ASN A 174 42.30 -16.05 11.81
CA ASN A 174 43.05 -15.49 10.69
C ASN A 174 43.99 -14.42 11.24
N ASN A 175 45.23 -14.85 11.35
CA ASN A 175 46.43 -14.03 11.45
C ASN A 175 46.70 -13.37 10.10
#